data_AF-A0A9W7XQE8-F1
#
_entry.id   AF-A0A9W7XQE8-F1
#
_cell.length_a   1.000
_cell.length_b   1.000
_cell.length_c   1.000
_cell.angle_alpha   90.00
_cell.angle_beta   90.00
_cell.angle_gamma   90.00
#
_symmetry.space_group_name_H-M   'P 1'
#
loop_
_entity.id
_entity.type
_entity.pdbx_description
1 polymer ?
#
loop_
_entity_poly.entity_id
_entity_poly.type
_entity_poly.pdbx_seq_one_letter_code
_entity_poly.pdbx_strand_id
1 'polypeptide(L)'
;MSTSSTDTTTTATATLSQKQQQQQPPVPSRSERKACHAKRDAYFTCLDKNNIAFPDKRGTLCEDLRSDMFRACPEVWSTYFEQLRTMQKQKELAYARSSSK
;
A
#
# COMPACT_ATOMS: atom_id res chain seq x y z
N MET A 1 13.97 -62.03 28.32
CA MET A 1 13.93 -60.70 28.99
C MET A 1 14.25 -59.68 27.92
N SER A 2 13.26 -58.87 27.58
CA SER A 2 13.29 -57.89 26.48
C SER A 2 13.75 -56.54 26.99
N THR A 3 14.61 -55.84 26.25
CA THR A 3 14.68 -54.37 26.30
C THR A 3 14.76 -53.83 24.89
N SER A 4 13.62 -53.30 24.44
CA SER A 4 13.37 -52.77 23.12
C SER A 4 14.09 -51.44 22.87
N SER A 5 14.55 -51.28 21.63
CA SER A 5 14.80 -49.99 21.00
C SER A 5 13.51 -49.18 20.88
N THR A 6 13.57 -47.87 21.09
CA THR A 6 12.53 -46.93 20.66
C THR A 6 13.16 -45.70 20.04
N ASP A 7 12.86 -45.52 18.76
CA ASP A 7 13.18 -44.36 17.94
C ASP A 7 11.98 -43.40 17.89
N THR A 8 12.28 -42.14 17.54
CA THR A 8 11.36 -41.10 17.05
C THR A 8 10.36 -40.47 18.03
N THR A 9 10.36 -39.13 18.11
CA THR A 9 9.24 -38.23 17.67
C THR A 9 9.08 -36.97 18.54
N THR A 10 9.35 -35.82 17.91
CA THR A 10 8.61 -34.55 18.02
C THR A 10 8.85 -33.62 19.20
N THR A 11 9.67 -32.61 18.89
CA THR A 11 9.56 -31.19 19.25
C THR A 11 8.14 -30.76 19.64
N ALA A 12 7.91 -30.61 20.93
CA ALA A 12 6.71 -29.98 21.47
C ALA A 12 7.00 -28.52 21.86
N THR A 13 5.99 -27.69 21.60
CA THR A 13 5.73 -26.34 22.15
C THR A 13 6.53 -25.14 21.64
N ALA A 14 6.34 -24.81 20.35
CA ALA A 14 6.47 -23.42 19.87
C ALA A 14 5.37 -23.06 18.85
N THR A 15 4.09 -23.23 19.21
CA THR A 15 2.99 -22.86 18.31
C THR A 15 1.75 -22.38 19.06
N LEU A 16 1.89 -21.27 19.80
CA LEU A 16 0.74 -20.50 20.28
C LEU A 16 0.83 -19.02 19.88
N SER A 17 1.29 -18.75 18.65
CA SER A 17 1.30 -17.38 18.10
C SER A 17 0.78 -17.28 16.66
N GLN A 18 0.31 -18.40 16.08
CA GLN A 18 -0.04 -18.47 14.66
C GLN A 18 -1.54 -18.44 14.37
N LYS A 19 -2.42 -18.40 15.39
CA LYS A 19 -3.88 -18.51 15.19
C LYS A 19 -4.64 -17.17 15.26
N GLN A 20 -3.96 -16.01 15.30
CA GLN A 20 -4.63 -14.70 15.39
C GLN A 20 -4.41 -13.74 14.20
N GLN A 21 -3.61 -14.07 13.19
CA GLN A 21 -3.34 -13.13 12.08
C GLN A 21 -4.37 -13.11 10.93
N GLN A 22 -5.46 -13.87 10.96
CA GLN A 22 -6.30 -14.08 9.77
C GLN A 22 -7.35 -12.99 9.44
N GLN A 23 -7.24 -11.76 9.96
CA GLN A 23 -8.12 -10.65 9.53
C GLN A 23 -7.42 -9.30 9.30
N GLN A 24 -6.12 -9.28 8.99
CA GLN A 24 -5.44 -8.06 8.52
C GLN A 24 -4.57 -8.40 7.31
N PRO A 25 -4.55 -7.56 6.25
CA PRO A 25 -3.64 -7.76 5.14
C PRO A 25 -2.19 -7.78 5.68
N PRO A 26 -1.32 -8.67 5.16
CA PRO A 26 0.05 -8.77 5.63
C PRO A 26 0.75 -7.42 5.54
N VAL A 27 1.42 -7.01 6.61
CA VAL A 27 2.16 -5.74 6.65
C VAL A 27 3.32 -5.83 5.65
N PRO A 28 3.41 -4.93 4.65
CA PRO A 28 4.47 -4.99 3.64
C PRO A 28 5.85 -4.80 4.28
N SER A 29 6.84 -5.55 3.81
CA SER A 29 8.24 -5.42 4.17
C SER A 29 8.81 -4.04 3.80
N ARG A 30 9.99 -3.69 4.34
CA ARG A 30 10.64 -2.40 4.03
C ARG A 30 10.92 -2.24 2.53
N SER A 31 11.34 -3.32 1.84
CA SER A 31 11.60 -3.31 0.40
C SER A 31 10.32 -3.11 -0.41
N GLU A 32 9.23 -3.79 -0.04
CA GLU A 32 7.92 -3.62 -0.69
C GLU A 32 7.38 -2.20 -0.51
N ARG A 33 7.52 -1.62 0.69
CA ARG A 33 7.16 -0.21 0.93
C ARG A 33 7.95 0.74 0.04
N LYS A 34 9.26 0.51 -0.13
CA LYS A 34 10.11 1.33 -1.00
C LYS A 34 9.64 1.24 -2.46
N ALA A 35 9.34 0.04 -2.95
CA ALA A 35 8.83 -0.17 -4.31
C ALA A 35 7.47 0.48 -4.52
N CYS A 36 6.53 0.29 -3.58
CA CYS A 36 5.21 0.93 -3.59
C CYS A 36 5.31 2.46 -3.66
N HIS A 37 6.12 3.08 -2.80
CA HIS A 37 6.28 4.54 -2.80
C HIS A 37 6.90 5.05 -4.10
N ALA A 38 7.87 4.33 -4.69
CA ALA A 38 8.44 4.70 -5.97
C ALA A 38 7.39 4.68 -7.11
N LYS A 39 6.48 3.69 -7.12
CA LYS A 39 5.37 3.63 -8.09
C LYS A 39 4.32 4.71 -7.85
N ARG A 40 4.00 4.99 -6.58
CA ARG A 40 3.14 6.13 -6.20
C ARG A 40 3.70 7.46 -6.72
N ASP A 41 5.00 7.70 -6.51
CA ASP A 41 5.64 8.95 -6.91
C ASP A 41 5.68 9.10 -8.43
N ALA A 42 5.90 8.00 -9.17
CA ALA A 42 5.81 7.99 -10.63
C ALA A 42 4.40 8.34 -11.14
N TYR A 43 3.36 7.72 -10.56
CA TYR A 43 1.96 8.03 -10.87
C TYR A 43 1.64 9.51 -10.61
N PHE A 44 1.99 10.03 -9.43
CA PHE A 44 1.72 11.41 -9.06
C PHE A 44 2.49 12.42 -9.89
N THR A 45 3.73 12.11 -10.28
CA THR A 45 4.51 12.92 -11.22
C THR A 45 3.82 12.99 -12.59
N CYS A 46 3.22 11.89 -13.06
CA CYS A 46 2.47 11.91 -14.32
C CYS A 46 1.24 12.82 -14.24
N LEU A 47 0.48 12.75 -13.14
CA LEU A 47 -0.66 13.63 -12.94
C LEU A 47 -0.23 15.10 -12.93
N ASP A 48 0.86 15.44 -12.24
CA ASP A 48 1.38 16.82 -12.18
C ASP A 48 1.82 17.32 -13.55
N LYS A 49 2.54 16.50 -14.33
CA LYS A 49 2.97 16.83 -15.70
C LYS A 49 1.79 17.10 -16.65
N ASN A 50 0.65 16.46 -16.40
CA ASN A 50 -0.56 16.63 -17.20
C ASN A 50 -1.54 17.66 -16.60
N ASN A 51 -1.14 18.39 -15.56
CA ASN A 51 -1.98 19.36 -14.84
C ASN A 51 -3.28 18.75 -14.28
N ILE A 52 -3.23 17.47 -13.91
CA ILE A 52 -4.37 16.74 -13.33
C ILE A 52 -4.30 16.89 -11.81
N ALA A 53 -5.05 17.84 -11.27
CA ALA A 53 -5.09 18.08 -9.83
C ALA A 53 -5.66 16.87 -9.07
N PHE A 54 -6.80 16.34 -9.53
CA PHE A 54 -7.54 15.29 -8.83
C PHE A 54 -7.44 13.95 -9.57
N PRO A 55 -7.07 12.84 -8.88
CA PRO A 55 -6.97 11.51 -9.48
C PRO A 55 -8.23 11.05 -10.25
N ASP A 56 -9.42 11.41 -9.78
CA ASP A 56 -10.70 11.06 -10.44
C ASP A 56 -10.89 11.75 -11.80
N LYS A 57 -10.17 12.85 -12.06
CA LYS A 57 -10.25 13.61 -13.30
C LYS A 57 -9.27 13.15 -14.38
N ARG A 58 -8.49 12.10 -14.13
CA ARG A 58 -7.43 11.67 -15.06
C ARG A 58 -7.95 11.05 -16.36
N GLY A 59 -9.17 10.52 -16.39
CA GLY A 59 -9.66 9.72 -17.52
C GLY A 59 -8.76 8.50 -17.75
N THR A 60 -8.20 8.37 -18.97
CA THR A 60 -7.23 7.31 -19.33
C THR A 60 -5.77 7.74 -19.15
N LEU A 61 -5.51 9.03 -18.89
CA LEU A 61 -4.14 9.51 -18.68
C LEU A 61 -3.57 8.88 -17.40
N CYS A 62 -2.28 8.54 -17.47
CA CYS A 62 -1.52 7.92 -16.40
C CYS A 62 -2.09 6.56 -15.91
N GLU A 63 -2.97 5.90 -16.69
CA GLU A 63 -3.58 4.61 -16.31
C GLU A 63 -2.52 3.57 -15.99
N ASP A 64 -1.55 3.37 -16.89
CA ASP A 64 -0.50 2.35 -16.70
C ASP A 64 0.27 2.54 -15.40
N LEU A 65 0.57 3.80 -15.05
CA LEU A 65 1.28 4.15 -13.81
C LEU A 65 0.39 3.97 -12.58
N ARG A 66 -0.91 4.23 -12.71
CA ARG A 66 -1.89 3.93 -11.65
C ARG A 66 -1.99 2.43 -11.43
N SER A 67 -2.15 1.64 -12.48
CA SER A 67 -2.20 0.19 -12.41
C SER A 67 -0.91 -0.38 -11.79
N ASP A 68 0.25 0.17 -12.17
CA ASP A 68 1.53 -0.19 -11.58
C ASP A 68 1.59 0.10 -10.06
N MET A 69 1.07 1.24 -9.62
CA MET A 69 0.97 1.56 -8.19
C MET A 69 0.04 0.58 -7.48
N PHE A 70 -1.16 0.32 -8.01
CA PHE A 70 -2.14 -0.60 -7.40
C PHE A 70 -1.63 -2.06 -7.36
N ARG A 71 -0.75 -2.45 -8.28
CA ARG A 71 -0.09 -3.76 -8.27
C ARG A 71 1.06 -3.83 -7.27
N ALA A 72 1.80 -2.74 -7.08
CA ALA A 72 2.99 -2.70 -6.21
C ALA A 72 2.66 -2.36 -4.73
N CYS A 73 1.48 -1.80 -4.47
CA CYS A 73 1.05 -1.36 -3.15
C CYS A 73 -0.09 -2.22 -2.60
N PRO A 74 -0.24 -2.34 -1.27
CA PRO A 74 -1.49 -2.77 -0.68
C PRO A 74 -2.65 -1.87 -1.14
N GLU A 75 -3.80 -2.45 -1.45
CA GLU A 75 -4.95 -1.71 -1.98
C GLU A 75 -5.43 -0.59 -1.03
N VAL A 76 -5.39 -0.85 0.29
CA VAL A 76 -5.72 0.15 1.32
C VAL A 76 -4.79 1.37 1.22
N TRP A 77 -3.53 1.17 0.83
CA TRP A 77 -2.57 2.26 0.70
C TRP A 77 -2.76 3.04 -0.60
N SER A 78 -2.93 2.35 -1.73
CA SER A 78 -3.13 3.00 -3.03
C SER A 78 -4.40 3.85 -3.03
N THR A 79 -5.50 3.33 -2.50
CA THR A 79 -6.76 4.07 -2.33
C THR A 79 -6.59 5.26 -1.38
N TYR A 80 -5.93 5.07 -0.23
CA TYR A 80 -5.66 6.16 0.70
C TYR A 80 -4.77 7.27 0.09
N PHE A 81 -3.77 6.92 -0.71
CA PHE A 81 -2.93 7.90 -1.39
C PHE A 81 -3.73 8.78 -2.37
N GLU A 82 -4.65 8.19 -3.14
CA GLU A 82 -5.53 8.98 -4.02
C GLU A 82 -6.43 9.92 -3.22
N GLN A 83 -7.03 9.45 -2.13
CA GLN A 83 -7.84 10.27 -1.23
C GLN A 83 -7.02 11.42 -0.62
N LEU A 84 -5.82 11.12 -0.12
CA LEU A 84 -4.93 12.10 0.49
C LEU A 84 -4.54 13.19 -0.49
N ARG A 85 -4.22 12.82 -1.74
CA ARG A 85 -3.93 13.79 -2.81
C ARG A 85 -5.13 14.69 -3.09
N THR A 86 -6.34 14.13 -3.18
CA THR A 86 -7.57 14.92 -3.38
C THR A 86 -7.77 15.92 -2.26
N MET A 87 -7.68 15.50 -1.00
CA MET A 87 -7.83 16.37 0.17
C MET A 87 -6.78 17.49 0.18
N GLN A 88 -5.52 17.14 -0.10
CA GLN A 88 -4.43 18.11 -0.16
C GLN A 88 -4.66 19.17 -1.24
N LYS A 89 -5.13 18.77 -2.43
CA LYS A 89 -5.45 19.71 -3.52
C LYS A 89 -6.65 20.59 -3.19
N GLN A 90 -7.68 20.05 -2.56
CA GLN A 90 -8.82 20.85 -2.07
C GLN A 90 -8.37 21.89 -1.05
N LYS A 91 -7.51 21.51 -0.11
CA LYS A 91 -6.92 22.40 0.90
C LYS A 91 -6.10 23.53 0.24
N GLU A 92 -5.24 23.21 -0.72
CA GLU A 92 -4.45 24.20 -1.49
C GLU A 92 -5.35 25.21 -2.20
N LEU A 93 -6.39 24.74 -2.90
CA LEU A 93 -7.35 25.62 -3.59
C LEU A 93 -8.15 26.50 -2.62
N ALA A 94 -8.56 25.97 -1.47
CA ALA A 94 -9.26 26.72 -0.45
C ALA A 94 -8.39 27.87 0.08
N TYR A 95 -7.11 27.60 0.39
CA TYR A 95 -6.18 28.65 0.81
C TYR A 95 -5.93 29.69 -0.27
N ALA A 96 -5.69 29.27 -1.52
CA ALA A 96 -5.48 30.19 -2.64
C ALA A 96 -6.68 31.14 -2.86
N ARG A 97 -7.91 30.64 -2.71
CA ARG A 97 -9.12 31.48 -2.75
C ARG A 97 -9.18 32.47 -1.60
N SER A 98 -8.78 32.06 -0.40
CA SER A 98 -8.81 32.93 0.79
C SER A 98 -7.75 34.02 0.75
N SER A 99 -6.59 33.77 0.13
CA SER A 99 -5.47 34.73 0.04
C SER A 99 -5.60 35.71 -1.12
N SER A 100 -6.58 35.54 -2.00
CA SER A 100 -6.79 36.40 -3.18
C SER A 100 -7.80 37.52 -2.93
N LYS A 101 -8.11 37.81 -1.66
CA LYS A 101 -9.14 38.76 -1.21
C LYS A 101 -8.51 39.78 -0.27
#